data_AF-A0A817UHI1-F1
#
_entry.id   AF-A0A817UHI1-F1
#
_cell.length_a   1.000
_cell.length_b   1.000
_cell.length_c   1.000
_cell.angle_alpha   90.00
_cell.angle_beta   90.00
_cell.angle_gamma   90.00
#
_symmetry.space_group_name_H-M   'P 1'
#
loop_
_entity.id
_entity.type
_entity.pdbx_description
1 polymer ?
#
loop_
_entity_poly.entity_id
_entity_poly.type
_entity_poly.pdbx_seq_one_letter_code
_entity_poly.pdbx_strand_id
1 'polypeptide(L)'
;MPKVDAIYIFCGNQACHESWSKDWPKIRGVFISIKPICESLKKVAGECDHDSIPMSFVPKQTMTKGATGSDEKSLDQLPPSYMHSVIFKDIILEIDDADSKSMSTLVKFCRSKNIPEQEINEFQRT
;
A
#
# COMPACT_ATOMS: atom_id res chain seq x y z
N MET A 1 -14.77 -11.35 -10.56
CA MET A 1 -15.50 -12.34 -9.76
C MET A 1 -14.73 -12.56 -8.47
N PRO A 2 -15.35 -12.44 -7.29
CA PRO A 2 -14.67 -12.74 -6.03
C PRO A 2 -14.27 -14.21 -6.00
N LYS A 3 -13.02 -14.50 -5.64
CA LYS A 3 -12.53 -15.86 -5.39
C LYS A 3 -12.30 -16.01 -3.89
N VAL A 4 -12.71 -17.17 -3.35
CA VAL A 4 -12.42 -17.52 -1.95
C VAL A 4 -10.99 -18.01 -1.85
N ASP A 5 -10.16 -17.34 -1.04
CA ASP A 5 -8.73 -17.64 -0.88
C ASP A 5 -8.44 -18.55 0.32
N ALA A 6 -9.24 -18.46 1.38
CA ALA A 6 -9.08 -19.26 2.59
C ALA A 6 -10.42 -19.51 3.30
N ILE A 7 -10.56 -20.70 3.88
CA ILE A 7 -11.70 -21.14 4.70
C ILE A 7 -11.16 -21.58 6.07
N TYR A 8 -11.79 -21.11 7.14
CA TYR A 8 -11.49 -21.47 8.52
C TYR A 8 -12.75 -22.10 9.13
N ILE A 9 -12.63 -23.28 9.73
CA ILE A 9 -13.78 -24.01 10.29
C ILE A 9 -13.74 -23.88 11.81
N PHE A 10 -14.82 -23.39 12.42
CA PHE A 10 -15.01 -23.37 13.87
C PHE A 10 -16.03 -24.44 14.27
N CYS A 11 -15.65 -25.38 15.14
CA CYS A 11 -16.53 -26.47 15.55
C CYS A 11 -16.20 -26.99 16.96
N GLY A 12 -17.18 -27.64 17.61
CA GLY A 12 -16.97 -28.25 18.94
C GLY A 12 -16.23 -29.59 18.91
N ASN A 13 -16.20 -30.27 17.77
CA ASN A 13 -15.51 -31.55 17.60
C ASN A 13 -14.57 -31.50 16.38
N GLN A 14 -13.32 -31.13 16.63
CA GLN A 14 -12.30 -30.98 15.59
C GLN A 14 -12.05 -32.29 14.83
N ALA A 15 -12.03 -33.43 15.53
CA ALA A 15 -11.69 -34.73 14.94
C ALA A 15 -12.67 -35.14 13.83
N CYS A 16 -13.95 -34.74 13.92
CA CYS A 16 -14.94 -34.99 12.87
C CYS A 16 -14.65 -34.24 11.57
N HIS A 17 -13.91 -33.13 11.63
CA HIS A 17 -13.66 -32.28 10.46
C HIS A 17 -12.22 -32.29 9.98
N GLU A 18 -11.28 -32.72 10.82
CA GLU A 18 -9.85 -32.70 10.51
C GLU A 18 -9.44 -33.73 9.44
N SER A 19 -10.16 -34.85 9.32
CA SER A 19 -9.85 -35.89 8.33
C SER A 19 -10.13 -35.42 6.90
N TRP A 20 -11.35 -34.98 6.62
CA TRP A 20 -11.75 -34.55 5.28
C TRP A 20 -11.26 -33.16 4.92
N SER A 21 -11.03 -32.27 5.90
CA SER A 21 -10.57 -30.91 5.59
C SER A 21 -9.18 -30.87 4.99
N LYS A 22 -8.34 -31.88 5.25
CA LYS A 22 -7.00 -32.02 4.66
C LYS A 22 -7.04 -32.22 3.15
N ASP A 23 -8.13 -32.76 2.62
CA ASP A 23 -8.32 -32.98 1.18
C ASP A 23 -8.69 -31.69 0.43
N TRP A 24 -8.98 -30.59 1.16
CA TRP A 24 -9.44 -29.33 0.58
C TRP A 24 -8.36 -28.25 0.72
N PRO A 25 -7.71 -27.83 -0.38
CA PRO A 25 -6.54 -26.94 -0.32
C PRO A 25 -6.86 -25.52 0.17
N LYS A 26 -8.14 -25.11 0.14
CA LYS A 26 -8.59 -23.80 0.62
C LYS A 26 -8.86 -23.79 2.13
N ILE A 27 -8.96 -24.94 2.78
CA ILE A 27 -9.20 -25.00 4.21
C ILE A 27 -7.87 -24.81 4.92
N ARG A 28 -7.75 -23.72 5.68
CA ARG A 28 -6.53 -23.36 6.41
C ARG A 28 -6.48 -23.94 7.81
N GLY A 29 -7.62 -24.40 8.33
CA GLY A 29 -7.67 -25.13 9.58
C GLY A 29 -9.07 -25.36 10.11
N VAL A 30 -9.15 -26.29 11.07
CA VAL A 30 -10.31 -26.58 11.90
C VAL A 30 -9.95 -26.22 13.33
N PHE A 31 -10.80 -25.45 13.99
CA PHE A 31 -10.51 -24.83 15.27
C PHE A 31 -11.66 -25.04 16.25
N ILE A 32 -11.31 -25.32 17.50
CA ILE A 32 -12.24 -25.41 18.63
C ILE A 32 -12.39 -24.09 19.40
N SER A 33 -11.63 -23.07 19.01
CA SER A 33 -11.65 -21.74 19.60
C SER A 33 -11.58 -20.68 18.51
N ILE A 34 -12.19 -19.52 18.76
CA ILE A 34 -12.15 -18.38 17.85
C ILE A 34 -10.78 -17.67 17.87
N LYS A 35 -10.07 -17.69 19.01
CA LYS A 35 -8.79 -16.96 19.16
C LYS A 35 -7.75 -17.32 18.09
N PRO A 36 -7.46 -18.61 17.82
CA PRO A 36 -6.51 -18.99 16.76
C PRO A 36 -6.96 -18.59 15.35
N ILE A 37 -8.27 -18.51 15.10
CA ILE A 37 -8.81 -18.02 13.82
C ILE A 37 -8.47 -16.54 13.69
N CYS A 38 -8.71 -15.73 14.73
CA CYS A 38 -8.38 -14.31 14.72
C CYS A 38 -6.88 -14.06 14.53
N GLU A 39 -6.02 -14.85 15.16
CA GLU A 39 -4.56 -14.75 14.99
C GLU A 39 -4.14 -15.10 13.55
N SER A 40 -4.72 -16.17 12.99
CA SER A 40 -4.48 -16.57 11.61
C SER A 40 -4.94 -15.50 10.62
N LEU A 41 -6.11 -14.91 10.85
CA LEU A 41 -6.65 -13.81 10.03
C LEU A 41 -5.78 -12.56 10.11
N LYS A 42 -5.29 -12.18 11.30
CA LYS A 42 -4.37 -11.05 11.48
C LYS A 42 -3.08 -11.25 10.69
N LYS A 43 -2.54 -12.47 10.68
CA LYS A 43 -1.33 -12.79 9.92
C LYS A 43 -1.57 -12.63 8.42
N VAL A 44 -2.67 -13.19 7.89
CA VAL A 44 -3.02 -13.05 6.46
C VAL A 44 -3.28 -11.59 6.09
N ALA A 45 -3.97 -10.84 6.95
CA ALA A 45 -4.19 -9.41 6.73
C ALA A 45 -2.88 -8.61 6.72
N GLY A 46 -1.93 -8.94 7.60
CA GLY A 46 -0.60 -8.33 7.60
C GLY A 46 0.27 -8.72 6.41
N GLU A 47 0.13 -9.94 5.89
CA GLU A 47 0.79 -10.36 4.64
C GLU A 47 0.25 -9.61 3.42
N CYS A 48 -1.07 -9.33 3.35
CA CYS A 48 -1.63 -8.44 2.33
C CYS A 48 -1.14 -7.00 2.44
N ASP A 49 -0.80 -6.55 3.65
CA ASP A 49 -0.30 -5.19 3.90
C ASP A 49 1.18 -5.05 3.51
N HIS A 50 1.95 -6.14 3.47
CA HIS A 50 3.35 -6.11 3.03
C HIS A 50 3.53 -5.87 1.51
N ASP A 51 2.52 -6.23 0.69
CA ASP A 51 2.46 -5.83 -0.73
C ASP A 51 1.82 -4.44 -0.92
N SER A 52 1.32 -3.84 0.16
CA SER A 52 0.71 -2.52 0.17
C SER A 52 1.72 -1.52 0.71
N ILE A 53 2.54 -0.93 -0.16
CA ILE A 53 3.36 0.24 0.22
C ILE A 53 2.39 1.30 0.78
N PRO A 54 2.47 1.66 2.08
CA PRO A 54 1.56 2.63 2.66
C PRO A 54 1.85 4.01 2.07
N MET A 55 1.05 4.41 1.08
CA MET A 55 1.18 5.71 0.41
C MET A 55 0.21 6.74 1.01
N SER A 56 0.75 7.87 1.45
CA SER A 56 -0.04 9.03 1.88
C SER A 56 -0.07 10.08 0.77
N PHE A 57 -1.20 10.16 0.06
CA PHE A 57 -1.37 11.10 -1.06
C PHE A 57 -1.62 12.55 -0.60
N VAL A 58 -2.00 12.79 0.65
CA VAL A 58 -2.32 14.15 1.12
C VAL A 58 -1.08 14.77 1.78
N PRO A 59 -0.56 15.92 1.28
CA PRO A 59 0.52 16.64 1.94
C PRO A 59 0.08 17.08 3.34
N LYS A 60 0.89 16.84 4.38
CA LYS A 60 0.58 17.29 5.76
C LYS A 60 0.24 18.79 5.86
N GLN A 61 0.75 19.60 4.93
CA GLN A 61 0.54 21.05 4.89
C GLN A 61 -0.90 21.47 4.53
N THR A 62 -1.67 20.62 3.82
CA THR A 62 -3.09 20.92 3.55
C THR A 62 -3.97 20.64 4.76
N MET A 63 -3.54 19.79 5.71
CA MET A 63 -4.27 19.55 6.96
C MET A 63 -4.12 20.68 7.99
N THR A 64 -3.10 21.54 7.85
CA THR A 64 -2.86 22.67 8.77
C THR A 64 -3.56 23.97 8.39
N LYS A 65 -4.30 24.03 7.28
CA LYS A 65 -5.21 25.15 6.97
C LYS A 65 -6.67 24.76 7.28
N GLY A 66 -6.89 24.33 8.52
CA GLY A 66 -8.19 23.97 9.06
C GLY A 66 -8.46 24.65 10.40
N ALA A 67 -8.13 25.94 10.51
CA ALA A 67 -8.60 26.78 11.61
C ALA A 67 -8.62 28.25 11.16
N THR A 68 -9.49 28.55 10.18
CA THR A 68 -10.27 29.80 9.98
C THR A 68 -10.51 30.02 8.49
N GLY A 69 -11.78 29.95 8.07
CA GLY A 69 -12.23 30.46 6.77
C GLY A 69 -12.52 29.38 5.74
N SER A 70 -13.79 28.97 5.69
CA SER A 70 -14.55 28.49 4.54
C SER A 70 -13.77 28.07 3.29
N ASP A 71 -13.59 26.76 3.11
CA ASP A 71 -13.82 26.04 1.85
C ASP A 71 -13.49 24.56 2.09
N GLU A 72 -14.49 23.77 2.51
CA GLU A 72 -14.43 22.31 2.53
C GLU A 72 -14.34 21.78 1.09
N LYS A 73 -13.17 21.87 0.47
CA LYS A 73 -12.86 21.03 -0.70
C LYS A 73 -12.65 19.61 -0.18
N SER A 74 -13.70 18.79 -0.29
CA SER A 74 -13.67 17.36 -0.03
C SER A 74 -12.35 16.77 -0.57
N LEU A 75 -11.51 16.30 0.34
CA LEU A 75 -10.28 15.56 0.04
C LEU A 75 -10.57 14.25 -0.71
N ASP A 76 -11.85 13.85 -0.78
CA ASP A 76 -12.32 12.67 -1.51
C ASP A 76 -12.32 12.85 -3.04
N GLN A 77 -12.01 14.06 -3.53
CA GLN A 77 -12.01 14.38 -4.97
C GLN A 77 -10.61 14.64 -5.54
N LEU A 78 -9.60 13.89 -5.10
CA LEU A 78 -8.30 13.93 -5.79
C LEU A 78 -8.45 13.36 -7.22
N PRO A 79 -8.04 14.10 -8.26
CA PRO A 79 -8.05 13.58 -9.62
C PRO A 79 -7.20 12.30 -9.70
N PRO A 80 -7.60 11.27 -10.46
CA PRO A 80 -6.80 10.05 -10.63
C PRO A 80 -5.36 10.34 -11.09
N SER A 81 -5.18 11.37 -11.92
CA SER A 81 -3.86 11.83 -12.38
C SER A 81 -2.93 12.25 -11.24
N TYR A 82 -3.46 12.75 -10.13
CA TYR A 82 -2.68 13.11 -8.95
C TYR A 82 -2.10 11.87 -8.28
N MET A 83 -2.93 10.82 -8.08
CA MET A 83 -2.45 9.56 -7.51
C MET A 83 -1.37 8.93 -8.40
N HIS A 84 -1.56 8.92 -9.72
CA HIS A 84 -0.55 8.44 -10.66
C HIS A 84 0.77 9.22 -10.56
N SER A 85 0.69 10.54 -10.40
CA SER A 85 1.88 11.39 -10.28
C SER A 85 2.64 11.14 -8.98
N VAL A 86 1.95 10.95 -7.86
CA VAL A 86 2.56 10.63 -6.58
C VAL A 86 3.23 9.24 -6.62
N ILE A 87 2.51 8.22 -7.09
CA ILE A 87 3.05 6.86 -7.26
C ILE A 87 4.30 6.89 -8.15
N PHE A 88 4.22 7.58 -9.29
CA PHE A 88 5.35 7.68 -10.22
C PHE A 88 6.56 8.37 -9.59
N LYS A 89 6.34 9.44 -8.82
CA LYS A 89 7.40 10.13 -8.10
C LYS A 89 8.07 9.21 -7.08
N ASP A 90 7.28 8.51 -6.26
CA ASP A 90 7.82 7.64 -5.21
C ASP A 90 8.60 6.47 -5.81
N ILE A 91 8.09 5.84 -6.88
CA ILE A 91 8.82 4.81 -7.64
C ILE A 91 10.16 5.35 -8.15
N ILE A 92 10.19 6.54 -8.75
CA ILE A 92 11.44 7.13 -9.26
C ILE A 92 12.46 7.34 -8.13
N LEU A 93 12.00 7.75 -6.94
CA LEU A 93 12.87 8.04 -5.80
C LEU A 93 13.40 6.76 -5.11
N GLU A 94 12.66 5.65 -5.18
CA GLU A 94 13.05 4.36 -4.58
C GLU A 94 13.92 3.49 -5.49
N ILE A 95 14.02 3.80 -6.79
CA ILE A 95 14.89 3.05 -7.70
C ILE A 95 16.36 3.24 -7.28
N ASP A 96 16.99 2.14 -6.89
CA ASP A 96 18.44 2.08 -6.65
C ASP A 96 19.19 2.11 -8.00
N ASP A 97 19.52 3.32 -8.45
CA ASP A 97 20.32 3.57 -9.65
C ASP A 97 21.81 3.40 -9.32
N ALA A 98 22.27 2.13 -9.31
CA ALA A 98 23.61 1.75 -8.86
C ALA A 98 24.78 2.53 -9.51
N ASP A 99 24.59 3.12 -10.69
CA ASP A 99 25.59 3.97 -11.36
C ASP A 99 25.20 5.46 -11.47
N SER A 100 24.07 5.86 -10.89
CA SER A 100 23.52 7.23 -10.87
C SER A 100 23.32 7.90 -12.25
N LYS A 101 23.48 7.14 -13.36
CA LYS A 101 23.43 7.70 -14.71
C LYS A 101 21.99 8.03 -15.12
N SER A 102 21.04 7.22 -14.70
CA SER A 102 19.63 7.39 -15.03
C SER A 102 19.09 8.64 -14.33
N MET A 103 19.36 8.78 -13.04
CA MET A 103 18.92 9.93 -12.25
C MET A 103 19.61 11.23 -12.72
N SER A 104 20.91 11.19 -13.00
CA SER A 104 21.61 12.37 -13.52
C SER A 104 21.12 12.79 -14.92
N THR A 105 20.69 11.84 -15.75
CA THR A 105 20.06 12.13 -17.05
C THR A 105 18.69 12.78 -16.88
N LEU A 106 17.88 12.30 -15.92
CA LEU A 106 16.60 12.90 -15.58
C LEU A 106 16.77 14.34 -15.07
N VAL A 107 17.71 14.58 -14.16
CA VAL A 107 18.03 15.93 -13.65
C VAL A 107 18.44 16.86 -14.79
N LYS A 108 19.31 16.40 -15.70
CA LYS A 108 19.71 17.19 -16.89
C LYS A 108 18.51 17.51 -17.78
N PHE A 109 17.62 16.54 -17.99
CA PHE A 109 16.40 16.76 -18.75
C PHE A 109 15.52 17.82 -18.09
N CYS A 110 15.27 17.75 -16.78
CA CYS A 110 14.50 18.75 -16.04
C CYS A 110 15.10 20.15 -16.16
N ARG A 111 16.43 20.27 -16.02
CA ARG A 111 17.14 21.54 -16.23
C ARG A 111 16.97 22.09 -17.65
N SER A 112 17.03 21.22 -18.67
CA SER A 112 16.81 21.62 -20.07
C SER A 112 15.39 22.16 -20.33
N LYS A 113 14.45 21.82 -19.46
CA LYS A 113 13.04 22.28 -19.50
C LYS A 113 12.77 23.48 -18.61
N ASN A 114 13.80 24.09 -18.00
CA ASN A 114 13.69 25.21 -17.06
C ASN A 114 12.84 24.91 -15.82
N ILE A 115 12.84 23.67 -15.34
CA ILE A 115 12.19 23.32 -14.07
C ILE A 115 13.00 23.96 -12.92
N PRO A 116 12.35 24.55 -11.89
CA PRO A 116 13.04 25.18 -10.77
C PRO A 116 13.95 24.21 -10.01
N GLU A 117 15.16 24.66 -9.64
CA GLU A 117 16.13 23.82 -8.92
C GLU A 117 15.58 23.32 -7.56
N GLN A 118 14.67 24.08 -6.93
CA GLN A 118 13.99 23.66 -5.71
C GLN A 118 13.18 22.36 -5.89
N GLU A 119 12.53 22.18 -7.04
CA GLU A 119 11.79 20.96 -7.38
C GLU A 119 12.73 19.83 -7.79
N ILE A 120 13.84 20.16 -8.46
CA ILE A 120 14.85 19.18 -8.88
C ILE A 120 15.60 18.58 -7.68
N ASN A 121 15.83 19.38 -6.63
CA ASN A 121 16.51 18.95 -5.41
C ASN A 121 15.75 17.87 -4.62
N GLU A 122 14.45 17.66 -4.90
CA GLU A 122 13.69 16.55 -4.31
C GLU A 122 14.23 15.19 -4.79
N PHE A 123 14.75 15.11 -6.02
CA PHE A 123 15.31 13.89 -6.60
C PHE A 123 16.74 13.57 -6.16
N GLN A 124 17.39 14.48 -5.42
CA GLN A 124 18.79 14.34 -5.00
C GLN A 124 18.93 13.99 -3.51
N ARG A 125 17.82 13.78 -2.80
CA ARG A 125 17.78 13.61 -1.34
C ARG A 125 17.77 12.15 -0.84
N THR A 126 17.96 11.17 -1.73
CA THR A 126 18.09 9.75 -1.37
C THR A 126 19.55 9.31 -1.27
#